data_AF-A0A925VKC5-F1
#
_entry.id   AF-A0A925VKC5-F1
#
_cell.length_a   1.000
_cell.length_b   1.000
_cell.length_c   1.000
_cell.angle_alpha   90.00
_cell.angle_beta   90.00
_cell.angle_gamma   90.00
#
_symmetry.space_group_name_H-M   'P 1'
#
loop_
_entity.id
_entity.type
_entity.pdbx_description
1 polymer ?
#
loop_
_entity_poly.entity_id
_entity_poly.type
_entity_poly.pdbx_seq_one_letter_code
_entity_poly.pdbx_strand_id
1 'polypeptide(L)'
;APLAAHGQLLDEDLVMYCEDVDLNLRAHYAGMRTIFEPRAVVYHRLSATGGGALASYYCGRNFPLVWLKNVPAPIQRRHWPQLLASQLGFALHSLWHVREHAARARLRGQFAALPQIPRFLRKRRALSIRHSALTIAKAYSR
;
A
#
# COMPACT_ATOMS: atom_id res chain seq x y z
N ALA A 1 0.24 0.88 21.77
CA ALA A 1 -0.10 -0.40 21.12
C ALA A 1 0.97 -0.75 20.09
N PRO A 2 1.43 -2.01 19.99
CA PRO A 2 2.55 -2.40 19.12
C PRO A 2 2.32 -2.06 17.64
N LEU A 3 1.08 -1.91 17.20
CA LEU A 3 0.73 -1.56 15.83
C LEU A 3 0.66 -0.06 15.57
N ALA A 4 0.44 0.78 16.57
CA ALA A 4 0.25 2.21 16.35
C ALA A 4 1.50 2.85 15.71
N ALA A 5 1.32 3.55 14.60
CA ALA A 5 2.35 4.36 13.96
C ALA A 5 1.96 5.83 14.15
N HIS A 6 2.86 6.65 14.67
CA HIS A 6 2.61 8.08 14.91
C HIS A 6 1.39 8.38 15.82
N GLY A 7 1.08 7.48 16.76
CA GLY A 7 -0.03 7.66 17.70
C GLY A 7 -1.38 7.12 17.21
N GLN A 8 -1.45 6.63 15.96
CA GLN A 8 -2.69 6.17 15.33
C GLN A 8 -2.57 4.73 14.80
N LEU A 9 -3.70 4.01 14.75
CA LEU A 9 -3.74 2.62 14.31
C LEU A 9 -3.66 2.50 12.78
N LEU A 10 -4.42 3.33 12.08
CA LEU A 10 -4.39 3.48 10.63
C LEU A 10 -3.53 4.70 10.28
N ASP A 11 -3.03 4.76 9.06
CA ASP A 11 -2.31 5.93 8.57
C ASP A 11 -3.31 6.87 7.88
N GLU A 12 -3.67 7.97 8.54
CA GLU A 12 -4.67 8.95 8.12
C GLU A 12 -4.34 9.58 6.77
N ASP A 13 -3.06 9.60 6.39
CA ASP A 13 -2.64 10.13 5.10
C ASP A 13 -3.10 9.27 3.93
N LEU A 14 -3.44 8.00 4.19
CA LEU A 14 -4.05 7.12 3.20
C LEU A 14 -5.52 7.45 2.98
N VAL A 15 -6.21 8.01 3.97
CA VAL A 15 -7.66 8.32 3.98
C VAL A 15 -8.55 7.07 3.83
N MET A 16 -8.41 6.35 2.73
CA MET A 16 -9.11 5.09 2.41
C MET A 16 -8.34 4.33 1.31
N TYR A 17 -8.57 3.02 1.23
CA TYR A 17 -7.86 2.05 0.39
C TYR A 17 -6.38 1.90 0.73
N CYS A 18 -5.96 0.63 0.88
CA CYS A 18 -4.60 0.20 1.25
C CYS A 18 -4.18 0.48 2.70
N GLU A 19 -5.06 1.04 3.54
CA GLU A 19 -4.85 1.16 4.99
C GLU A 19 -4.77 -0.21 5.67
N ASP A 20 -5.53 -1.16 5.16
CA ASP A 20 -5.53 -2.56 5.54
C ASP A 20 -4.21 -3.25 5.17
N VAL A 21 -3.69 -2.99 3.97
CA VAL A 21 -2.39 -3.50 3.52
C VAL A 21 -1.26 -2.94 4.37
N ASP A 22 -1.28 -1.63 4.65
CA ASP A 22 -0.31 -0.98 5.54
C ASP A 22 -0.34 -1.57 6.96
N LEU A 23 -1.54 -1.74 7.53
CA LEU A 23 -1.72 -2.34 8.86
C LEU A 23 -1.24 -3.79 8.91
N ASN A 24 -1.59 -4.60 7.91
CA ASN A 24 -1.17 -6.00 7.84
C ASN A 24 0.34 -6.15 7.72
N LEU A 25 1.01 -5.31 6.92
CA LEU A 25 2.47 -5.31 6.84
C LEU A 25 3.10 -4.91 8.18
N ARG A 26 2.58 -3.88 8.84
CA ARG A 26 3.04 -3.49 10.19
C ARG A 26 2.84 -4.61 11.21
N ALA A 27 1.71 -5.32 11.15
CA ALA A 27 1.43 -6.45 12.03
C ALA A 27 2.37 -7.63 11.77
N HIS A 28 2.61 -7.96 10.50
CA HIS A 28 3.61 -8.95 10.12
C HIS A 28 4.99 -8.59 10.69
N TYR A 29 5.38 -7.31 10.57
CA TYR A 29 6.64 -6.82 11.12
C TYR A 29 6.69 -6.73 12.66
N ALA A 30 5.55 -6.82 13.32
CA ALA A 30 5.45 -6.95 14.77
C ALA A 30 5.43 -8.41 15.25
N GLY A 31 5.69 -9.38 14.35
CA GLY A 31 5.66 -10.81 14.68
C GLY A 31 4.25 -11.39 14.79
N MET A 32 3.22 -10.65 14.38
CA MET A 32 1.85 -11.14 14.36
C MET A 32 1.61 -12.02 13.14
N ARG A 33 0.75 -13.04 13.31
CA ARG A 33 0.30 -13.91 12.23
C ARG A 33 -1.03 -13.41 11.67
N THR A 34 -1.11 -13.30 10.35
CA THR A 34 -2.39 -13.13 9.63
C THR A 34 -2.83 -14.50 9.14
N ILE A 35 -4.02 -14.95 9.54
CA ILE A 35 -4.54 -16.28 9.25
C ILE A 35 -5.82 -16.13 8.43
N PHE A 36 -5.94 -16.93 7.37
CA PHE A 36 -7.20 -17.07 6.63
C PHE A 36 -8.01 -18.22 7.26
N GLU A 37 -9.21 -17.92 7.75
CA GLU A 37 -10.12 -18.91 8.33
C GLU A 37 -11.31 -19.13 7.36
N PRO A 38 -11.33 -20.22 6.58
CA PRO A 38 -12.34 -20.44 5.56
C PRO A 38 -13.75 -20.67 6.12
N ARG A 39 -13.88 -21.01 7.42
CA ARG A 39 -15.19 -21.23 8.06
C ARG A 39 -15.82 -19.96 8.61
N ALA A 40 -15.06 -18.87 8.74
CA ALA A 40 -15.56 -17.57 9.18
C ALA A 40 -16.07 -16.77 7.97
N VAL A 41 -17.38 -16.84 7.70
CA VAL A 41 -18.00 -16.23 6.51
C VAL A 41 -18.69 -14.91 6.86
N VAL A 42 -18.37 -13.86 6.11
CA VAL A 42 -19.03 -12.54 6.17
C VAL A 42 -19.42 -12.10 4.77
N TYR A 43 -20.69 -11.73 4.58
CA TYR A 43 -21.19 -11.22 3.30
C TYR A 43 -20.95 -9.72 3.21
N HIS A 44 -20.28 -9.28 2.14
CA HIS A 44 -20.06 -7.86 1.85
C HIS A 44 -20.56 -7.54 0.45
N ARG A 45 -21.20 -6.38 0.30
CA ARG A 45 -21.57 -5.86 -1.02
C ARG A 45 -20.40 -5.06 -1.57
N LEU A 46 -19.71 -5.63 -2.55
CA LEU A 46 -18.56 -4.98 -3.17
C LEU A 46 -18.95 -3.60 -3.72
N SER A 47 -18.15 -2.61 -3.34
CA SER A 47 -18.30 -1.23 -3.78
C SER A 47 -19.63 -0.54 -3.49
N ALA A 48 -20.35 -0.96 -2.45
CA ALA A 48 -21.62 -0.34 -2.06
C ALA A 48 -21.50 1.13 -1.66
N THR A 49 -20.47 1.49 -0.89
CA THR A 49 -20.24 2.86 -0.37
C THR A 49 -18.92 3.47 -0.83
N GLY A 50 -18.08 2.69 -1.52
CA GLY A 50 -16.79 3.12 -2.06
C GLY A 50 -16.41 2.29 -3.28
N GLY A 51 -16.18 2.93 -4.42
CA GLY A 51 -15.93 2.22 -5.68
C GLY A 51 -15.70 3.17 -6.83
N GLY A 52 -15.64 2.61 -8.04
CA GLY A 52 -15.52 3.40 -9.28
C GLY A 52 -14.37 4.41 -9.23
N ALA A 53 -14.69 5.68 -9.48
CA ALA A 53 -13.69 6.75 -9.47
C ALA A 53 -13.02 6.97 -8.10
N LEU A 54 -13.74 6.81 -6.99
CA LEU A 54 -13.18 7.00 -5.66
C LEU A 54 -12.09 5.96 -5.36
N ALA A 55 -12.43 4.68 -5.53
CA ALA A 55 -11.48 3.58 -5.38
C ALA A 55 -10.31 3.73 -6.35
N SER A 56 -10.58 4.05 -7.62
CA SER A 56 -9.55 4.20 -8.63
C SER A 56 -8.55 5.31 -8.30
N TYR A 57 -9.02 6.46 -7.80
CA TYR A 57 -8.16 7.55 -7.34
C TYR A 57 -7.27 7.13 -6.17
N TYR A 58 -7.88 6.64 -5.09
CA TYR A 58 -7.13 6.34 -3.88
C TYR A 58 -6.21 5.13 -4.07
N CYS A 59 -6.60 4.10 -4.81
CA CYS A 59 -5.69 3.04 -5.21
C CYS A 59 -4.55 3.60 -6.08
N GLY A 60 -4.83 4.51 -7.02
CA GLY A 60 -3.80 5.15 -7.86
C GLY A 60 -2.76 5.89 -7.05
N ARG A 61 -3.21 6.54 -5.98
CA ARG A 61 -2.38 7.31 -5.07
C ARG A 61 -1.63 6.43 -4.05
N ASN A 62 -2.34 5.53 -3.39
CA ASN A 62 -1.90 4.89 -2.16
C ASN A 62 -1.04 3.65 -2.42
N PHE A 63 -1.27 2.87 -3.49
CA PHE A 63 -0.46 1.68 -3.79
C PHE A 63 1.05 1.95 -3.83
N PRO A 64 1.55 2.91 -4.64
CA PRO A 64 2.99 3.19 -4.68
C PRO A 64 3.50 3.76 -3.35
N LEU A 65 2.69 4.53 -2.61
CA LEU A 65 3.07 5.10 -1.31
C LEU A 65 3.21 4.04 -0.22
N VAL A 66 2.27 3.10 -0.13
CA VAL A 66 2.30 1.97 0.81
C VAL A 66 3.47 1.04 0.50
N TRP A 67 3.73 0.77 -0.79
CA TRP A 67 4.90 0.00 -1.21
C TRP A 67 6.20 0.68 -0.76
N LEU A 68 6.31 1.99 -0.98
CA LEU A 68 7.49 2.76 -0.64
C LEU A 68 7.73 2.83 0.88
N LYS A 69 6.66 2.96 1.66
CA LYS A 69 6.69 2.99 3.12
C LYS A 69 7.06 1.64 3.73
N ASN A 70 6.48 0.54 3.25
CA ASN A 70 6.50 -0.74 3.99
C ASN A 70 7.40 -1.84 3.40
N VAL A 71 7.80 -1.78 2.12
CA VAL A 71 8.61 -2.85 1.51
C VAL A 71 10.09 -2.66 1.84
N PRO A 72 10.85 -3.66 2.32
CA PRO A 72 12.27 -3.50 2.71
C PRO A 72 13.16 -3.00 1.56
N ALA A 73 14.22 -2.25 1.89
CA ALA A 73 15.02 -1.52 0.90
C ALA A 73 15.72 -2.45 -0.12
N PRO A 74 16.23 -3.64 0.26
CA PRO A 74 16.77 -4.59 -0.70
C PRO A 74 15.72 -5.06 -1.73
N ILE A 75 14.49 -5.32 -1.28
CA ILE A 75 13.39 -5.73 -2.15
C ILE A 75 13.00 -4.56 -3.06
N GLN A 76 12.92 -3.33 -2.53
CA GLN A 76 12.65 -2.16 -3.35
C GLN A 76 13.71 -1.95 -4.44
N ARG A 77 15.00 -2.05 -4.11
CA ARG A 77 16.08 -1.93 -5.10
C ARG A 77 16.04 -2.99 -6.19
N ARG A 78 15.60 -4.22 -5.85
CA ARG A 78 15.44 -5.29 -6.84
C ARG A 78 14.18 -5.10 -7.70
N HIS A 79 13.10 -4.59 -7.11
CA HIS A 79 11.77 -4.59 -7.71
C HIS A 79 11.23 -3.22 -8.17
N TRP A 80 12.02 -2.15 -8.07
CA TRP A 80 11.61 -0.83 -8.52
C TRP A 80 11.29 -0.75 -10.03
N PRO A 81 11.97 -1.49 -10.95
CA PRO A 81 11.61 -1.45 -12.36
C PRO A 81 10.23 -2.07 -12.60
N GLN A 82 9.89 -3.16 -11.92
CA GLN A 82 8.55 -3.77 -12.02
C GLN A 82 7.48 -2.85 -11.44
N LEU A 83 7.76 -2.16 -10.34
CA LEU A 83 6.84 -1.14 -9.82
C LEU A 83 6.61 -0.06 -10.87
N LEU A 84 7.68 0.51 -11.43
CA LEU A 84 7.57 1.57 -12.43
C LEU A 84 6.80 1.08 -13.67
N ALA A 85 7.16 -0.09 -14.20
CA ALA A 85 6.46 -0.71 -15.33
C ALA A 85 4.97 -0.92 -15.03
N SER A 86 4.61 -1.37 -13.82
CA SER A 86 3.21 -1.52 -13.43
C SER A 86 2.48 -0.18 -13.37
N GLN A 87 3.09 0.87 -12.80
CA GLN A 87 2.48 2.19 -12.70
C GLN A 87 2.31 2.83 -14.07
N LEU A 88 3.29 2.69 -14.95
CA LEU A 88 3.21 3.13 -16.34
C LEU A 88 2.15 2.34 -17.11
N GLY A 89 2.09 1.02 -16.95
CA GLY A 89 1.05 0.19 -17.55
C GLY A 89 -0.36 0.62 -17.13
N PHE A 90 -0.57 0.87 -15.84
CA PHE A 90 -1.84 1.41 -15.34
C PHE A 90 -2.14 2.81 -15.88
N ALA A 91 -1.12 3.67 -16.02
CA ALA A 91 -1.29 5.01 -16.57
C ALA A 91 -1.69 4.95 -18.05
N LEU A 92 -0.97 4.17 -18.86
CA LEU A 92 -1.26 3.97 -20.29
C LEU A 92 -2.65 3.37 -20.49
N HIS A 93 -3.01 2.34 -19.72
CA HIS A 93 -4.36 1.78 -19.76
C HIS A 93 -5.43 2.82 -19.38
N SER A 94 -5.16 3.65 -18.38
CA SER A 94 -6.09 4.72 -17.98
C SER A 94 -6.17 5.85 -19.01
N LEU A 95 -5.10 6.12 -19.76
CA LEU A 95 -5.10 7.07 -20.86
C LEU A 95 -5.92 6.53 -22.04
N TRP A 96 -5.80 5.24 -22.35
CA TRP A 96 -6.64 4.58 -23.36
C TRP A 96 -8.13 4.69 -23.01
N HIS A 97 -8.48 4.50 -21.73
CA HIS A 97 -9.84 4.60 -21.21
C HIS A 97 -10.22 5.99 -20.66
N VAL A 98 -9.55 7.08 -21.08
CA VAL A 98 -9.70 8.42 -20.46
C VAL A 98 -11.14 8.96 -20.46
N ARG A 99 -12.01 8.44 -21.34
CA ARG A 99 -13.45 8.80 -21.37
C ARG A 99 -14.19 8.33 -20.11
N GLU A 100 -13.68 7.32 -19.41
CA GLU A 100 -14.23 6.81 -18.16
C GLU A 100 -13.80 7.65 -16.95
N HIS A 101 -14.75 7.94 -16.06
CA HIS A 101 -14.47 8.72 -14.84
C HIS A 101 -13.43 8.02 -13.95
N ALA A 102 -13.47 6.69 -13.86
CA ALA A 102 -12.54 5.91 -13.07
C ALA A 102 -11.11 5.94 -13.61
N ALA A 103 -10.93 5.95 -14.93
CA ALA A 103 -9.61 6.05 -15.56
C ALA A 103 -8.96 7.42 -15.31
N ARG A 104 -9.72 8.51 -15.48
CA ARG A 104 -9.23 9.86 -15.12
C ARG A 104 -8.88 9.97 -13.63
N ALA A 105 -9.69 9.35 -12.79
CA ALA A 105 -9.45 9.31 -11.35
C ALA A 105 -8.14 8.55 -11.02
N ARG A 106 -7.85 7.43 -11.68
CA ARG A 106 -6.57 6.69 -11.54
C ARG A 106 -5.37 7.57 -11.82
N LEU A 107 -5.39 8.25 -12.97
CA LEU A 107 -4.31 9.16 -13.39
C LEU A 107 -4.10 10.27 -12.37
N ARG A 108 -5.18 10.94 -11.95
CA ARG A 108 -5.12 11.95 -10.89
C ARG A 108 -4.55 11.39 -9.59
N GLY A 109 -4.91 10.17 -9.23
CA GLY A 109 -4.37 9.47 -8.06
C GLY A 109 -2.86 9.26 -8.17
N GLN A 110 -2.38 8.75 -9.31
CA GLN A 110 -0.95 8.55 -9.56
C GLN A 110 -0.16 9.85 -9.49
N PHE A 111 -0.66 10.94 -10.09
CA PHE A 111 -0.03 12.26 -9.98
C PHE A 111 -0.05 12.78 -8.53
N ALA A 112 -1.15 12.58 -7.81
CA ALA A 112 -1.27 12.98 -6.40
C ALA A 112 -0.33 12.20 -5.47
N ALA A 113 0.18 11.03 -5.89
CA ALA A 113 1.17 10.28 -5.12
C ALA A 113 2.54 10.96 -5.12
N LEU A 114 2.93 11.61 -6.22
CA LEU A 114 4.27 12.17 -6.41
C LEU A 114 4.70 13.14 -5.29
N PRO A 115 3.91 14.18 -4.93
CA PRO A 115 4.29 15.09 -3.85
C PRO A 115 4.28 14.41 -2.46
N GLN A 116 3.65 13.25 -2.32
CA GLN A 116 3.54 12.50 -1.07
C GLN A 116 4.72 11.56 -0.82
N ILE A 117 5.52 11.27 -1.84
CA ILE A 117 6.68 10.36 -1.77
C ILE A 117 7.65 10.72 -0.63
N PRO A 118 8.13 11.99 -0.48
CA PRO A 118 9.07 12.32 0.59
C PRO A 118 8.48 12.09 1.99
N ARG A 119 7.18 12.36 2.15
CA ARG A 119 6.48 12.14 3.42
C ARG A 119 6.44 10.66 3.79
N PHE A 120 6.06 9.79 2.86
CA PHE A 120 5.99 8.34 3.09
C PHE A 120 7.37 7.70 3.29
N LEU A 121 8.41 8.23 2.63
CA LEU A 121 9.81 7.84 2.90
C LEU A 121 10.29 8.22 4.31
N ARG A 122 9.83 9.35 4.87
CA ARG A 122 10.15 9.69 6.27
C ARG A 122 9.47 8.73 7.25
N LYS A 123 8.20 8.38 7.01
CA LYS A 123 7.45 7.42 7.84
C LYS A 123 8.11 6.04 7.90
N ARG A 124 8.72 5.60 6.80
CA ARG A 124 9.52 4.38 6.73
C ARG A 124 10.63 4.31 7.79
N ARG A 125 11.28 5.43 8.14
CA ARG A 125 12.38 5.43 9.12
C ARG A 125 11.92 4.91 10.49
N ALA A 126 10.69 5.22 10.88
CA ALA A 126 10.08 4.71 12.11
C ALA A 126 9.83 3.18 12.07
N LEU A 127 9.63 2.62 10.87
CA LEU A 127 9.40 1.19 10.66
C LEU A 127 10.70 0.38 10.47
N SER A 128 11.79 1.03 10.02
CA SER A 128 13.04 0.36 9.63
C SER A 128 13.69 -0.46 10.75
N ILE A 129 13.51 -0.05 12.02
CA ILE A 129 14.01 -0.79 13.19
C ILE A 129 13.37 -2.19 13.27
N ARG A 130 12.12 -2.34 12.82
CA ARG A 130 11.36 -3.60 12.85
C ARG A 130 11.63 -4.50 11.64
N HIS A 131 11.94 -3.91 10.49
CA HIS A 131 12.28 -4.66 9.27
C HIS A 131 13.58 -5.46 9.42
N SER A 132 14.58 -4.93 10.14
CA SER A 132 15.89 -5.57 10.29
C SER A 132 15.81 -6.88 11.09
N ALA A 133 15.07 -6.92 12.20
CA ALA A 133 14.95 -8.12 13.03
C ALA A 133 14.33 -9.31 12.27
N LEU A 134 13.29 -9.07 11.46
CA LEU A 134 12.60 -10.13 10.71
C LEU A 134 13.28 -10.52 9.39
N THR A 135 13.92 -9.56 8.71
CA THR A 135 14.72 -9.88 7.51
C THR A 135 15.92 -10.74 7.89
N ILE A 136 16.56 -10.46 9.03
CA ILE A 136 17.62 -11.29 9.61
C ILE A 136 17.05 -12.66 10.01
N ALA A 137 15.95 -12.71 10.78
CA ALA A 137 15.36 -13.99 11.20
C ALA A 137 14.97 -14.91 10.02
N LYS A 138 14.44 -14.37 8.91
CA LYS A 138 14.13 -15.15 7.70
C LYS A 138 15.34 -15.48 6.82
N ALA A 139 16.40 -14.67 6.86
CA ALA A 139 17.63 -14.95 6.12
C ALA A 139 18.43 -16.11 6.75
N TYR A 140 18.28 -16.34 8.06
CA TYR A 140 18.94 -17.43 8.81
C TYR A 140 18.04 -18.65 9.08
N SER A 141 16.81 -18.68 8.55
CA SER A 141 15.88 -19.81 8.71
C SER A 141 15.79 -20.69 7.44
N ARG A 142 16.90 -20.86 6.71
CA ARG A 142 17.00 -21.85 5.63
C ARG A 142 17.87 -23.01 6.07
#